data_AF-A0A7I7Z3F2-F1
#
_entry.id   AF-A0A7I7Z3F2-F1
#
_cell.length_a   1.000
_cell.length_b   1.000
_cell.length_c   1.000
_cell.angle_alpha   90.00
_cell.angle_beta   90.00
_cell.angle_gamma   90.00
#
_symmetry.space_group_name_H-M   'P 1'
#
loop_
_entity.id
_entity.type
_entity.pdbx_description
1 polymer ?
#
loop_
_entity_poly.entity_id
_entity_poly.type
_entity_poly.pdbx_seq_one_letter_code
_entity_poly.pdbx_strand_id
1 'polypeptide(L)'
;MDDESGHLLKLAQGGFVAVASLEAVYGGAALVRQIFVYGNSEQPNLLAVIVPAPVALAEYGNSPALKAALRQSLEQTAAAAALQSYQVPVDFLIETEPFTVANGLLSGEGTLLWPRLKEHYGERLEHMYADITAAQVDEIRMLRQTAGDRLAVKTLVRASRALLGAAGGGSRWIRSVSWHRRG
;
A
#
# COMPACT_ATOMS: atom_id res chain seq x y z
N MET A 1 10.95 -22.44 21.90
CA MET A 1 10.60 -21.13 22.50
C MET A 1 10.78 -20.16 21.37
N ASP A 2 9.84 -20.26 20.44
CA ASP A 2 9.94 -19.69 19.11
C ASP A 2 9.21 -18.37 19.18
N ASP A 3 9.95 -17.31 18.90
CA ASP A 3 9.46 -15.94 18.92
C ASP A 3 8.55 -15.77 17.69
N GLU A 4 7.34 -16.36 17.72
CA GLU A 4 6.21 -16.02 16.84
C GLU A 4 5.64 -14.64 17.20
N SER A 5 6.52 -13.69 17.50
CA SER A 5 6.19 -12.29 17.57
C SER A 5 5.96 -11.81 16.14
N GLY A 6 4.76 -12.06 15.62
CA GLY A 6 4.32 -11.64 14.30
C GLY A 6 4.79 -10.21 14.05
N HIS A 7 5.69 -10.05 13.07
CA HIS A 7 6.45 -8.83 12.82
C HIS A 7 5.50 -7.62 12.69
N LEU A 8 5.30 -6.94 13.81
CA LEU A 8 4.35 -5.86 13.95
C LEU A 8 5.04 -4.57 13.53
N LEU A 9 4.84 -4.16 12.29
CA LEU A 9 5.41 -2.93 11.77
C LEU A 9 4.53 -1.75 12.20
N LYS A 10 5.13 -0.79 12.91
CA LYS A 10 4.50 0.51 13.15
C LYS A 10 4.70 1.39 11.92
N LEU A 11 3.60 1.79 11.29
CA LEU A 11 3.63 2.73 10.17
C LEU A 11 3.73 4.17 10.67
N ALA A 12 4.29 5.07 9.84
CA ALA A 12 4.47 6.50 10.15
C ALA A 12 3.16 7.21 10.57
N GLN A 13 2.01 6.69 10.14
CA GLN A 13 0.66 7.19 10.48
C GLN A 13 0.13 6.75 11.86
N GLY A 14 0.91 5.98 12.63
CA GLY A 14 0.56 5.55 14.00
C GLY A 14 -0.19 4.22 14.12
N GLY A 15 -0.47 3.54 13.01
CA GLY A 15 -1.06 2.19 13.00
C GLY A 15 -0.03 1.07 13.09
N PHE A 16 -0.47 -0.13 13.48
CA PHE A 16 0.34 -1.35 13.48
C PHE A 16 -0.17 -2.30 12.39
N VAL A 17 0.77 -2.88 11.64
CA VAL A 17 0.50 -3.88 10.61
C VAL A 17 1.29 -5.13 10.92
N ALA A 18 0.59 -6.25 11.13
CA ALA A 18 1.24 -7.56 11.23
C ALA A 18 1.62 -8.01 9.82
N VAL A 19 2.89 -7.83 9.46
CA VAL A 19 3.31 -8.05 8.07
C VAL A 19 3.18 -9.52 7.68
N ALA A 20 3.43 -10.44 8.60
CA ALA A 20 3.18 -11.87 8.41
C ALA A 20 1.72 -12.21 8.05
N SER A 21 0.74 -11.44 8.56
CA SER A 21 -0.67 -11.62 8.19
C SER A 21 -0.94 -11.16 6.76
N LEU A 22 -0.28 -10.08 6.31
CA LEU A 22 -0.37 -9.64 4.92
C LEU A 22 0.30 -10.65 3.97
N GLU A 23 1.45 -11.19 4.36
CA GLU A 23 2.14 -12.26 3.60
C GLU A 23 1.25 -13.50 3.43
N ALA A 24 0.54 -13.90 4.49
CA ALA A 24 -0.42 -15.01 4.41
C ALA A 24 -1.59 -14.72 3.46
N VAL A 25 -2.14 -13.50 3.50
CA VAL A 25 -3.23 -13.08 2.61
C VAL A 25 -2.77 -13.04 1.15
N TYR A 26 -1.65 -12.38 0.86
CA TYR A 26 -1.14 -12.25 -0.49
C TYR A 26 -0.49 -13.52 -1.03
N GLY A 27 -0.03 -14.42 -0.17
CA GLY A 27 0.39 -15.77 -0.55
C GLY A 27 -0.73 -16.61 -1.16
N GLY A 28 -2.00 -16.24 -0.91
CA GLY A 28 -3.17 -16.84 -1.56
C GLY A 28 -3.58 -16.19 -2.89
N ALA A 29 -2.85 -15.18 -3.38
CA ALA A 29 -3.17 -14.51 -4.64
C ALA A 29 -2.86 -15.41 -5.84
N ALA A 30 -3.74 -15.39 -6.86
CA ALA A 30 -3.72 -16.36 -7.96
C ALA A 30 -2.40 -16.39 -8.75
N LEU A 31 -1.71 -15.26 -8.88
CA LEU A 31 -0.48 -15.12 -9.65
C LEU A 31 0.80 -15.12 -8.79
N VAL A 32 0.67 -15.29 -7.48
CA VAL A 32 1.78 -15.23 -6.52
C VAL A 32 2.13 -16.65 -6.06
N ARG A 33 3.40 -17.01 -6.11
CA ARG A 33 3.92 -18.25 -5.52
C ARG A 33 4.39 -18.02 -4.08
N GLN A 34 5.19 -16.98 -3.89
CA GLN A 34 5.73 -16.55 -2.60
C GLN A 34 5.77 -15.03 -2.59
N ILE A 35 5.60 -14.44 -1.41
CA ILE A 35 5.69 -13.01 -1.20
C ILE A 35 6.39 -12.72 0.12
N PHE A 36 7.33 -11.78 0.09
CA PHE A 36 7.93 -11.17 1.26
C PHE A 36 7.50 -9.70 1.26
N VAL A 37 6.73 -9.28 2.27
CA VAL A 37 6.26 -7.90 2.36
C VAL A 37 7.25 -7.12 3.22
N TYR A 38 7.67 -5.96 2.73
CA TYR A 38 8.66 -5.11 3.38
C TYR A 38 8.06 -3.76 3.73
N GLY A 39 8.46 -3.24 4.88
CA GLY A 39 8.21 -1.86 5.23
C GLY A 39 9.24 -1.38 6.24
N ASN A 40 9.50 -0.08 6.22
CA ASN A 40 10.31 0.59 7.23
C ASN A 40 9.46 1.66 7.93
N SER A 41 9.87 2.09 9.12
CA SER A 41 9.11 3.06 9.93
C SER A 41 9.15 4.49 9.39
N GLU A 42 10.05 4.77 8.44
CA GLU A 42 10.26 6.09 7.86
C GLU A 42 9.32 6.34 6.67
N GLN A 43 8.73 5.28 6.12
CA GLN A 43 7.87 5.33 4.95
C GLN A 43 6.41 4.95 5.31
N PRO A 44 5.41 5.65 4.75
CA PRO A 44 4.00 5.34 4.99
C PRO A 44 3.50 4.13 4.18
N ASN A 45 4.29 3.66 3.21
CA ASN A 45 3.89 2.68 2.20
C ASN A 45 4.65 1.36 2.36
N LEU A 46 4.05 0.24 1.95
CA LEU A 46 4.71 -1.07 1.92
C LEU A 46 5.31 -1.35 0.54
N LEU A 47 6.40 -2.11 0.50
CA LEU A 47 6.94 -2.75 -0.70
C LEU A 47 6.85 -4.28 -0.57
N ALA A 48 7.16 -5.01 -1.63
CA ALA A 48 7.27 -6.45 -1.56
C ALA A 48 8.32 -7.04 -2.50
N VAL A 49 8.68 -8.28 -2.26
CA VAL A 49 9.36 -9.16 -3.21
C VAL A 49 8.39 -10.28 -3.54
N ILE A 50 8.12 -10.48 -4.82
CA ILE A 50 7.15 -11.45 -5.30
C ILE A 50 7.88 -12.47 -6.17
N VAL A 51 7.73 -13.74 -5.81
CA VAL A 51 8.02 -14.87 -6.71
C VAL A 51 6.72 -15.19 -7.44
N PRO A 52 6.64 -15.00 -8.78
CA PRO A 52 5.43 -15.27 -9.52
C PRO A 52 5.11 -16.78 -9.57
N ALA A 53 3.83 -17.09 -9.67
CA ALA A 53 3.38 -18.45 -9.95
C ALA A 53 3.86 -18.90 -11.35
N PRO A 54 4.15 -20.20 -11.55
CA PRO A 54 4.56 -20.71 -12.87
C PRO A 54 3.55 -20.38 -13.98
N VAL A 55 2.24 -20.34 -13.66
CA VAL A 55 1.20 -19.94 -14.61
C VAL A 55 1.35 -18.48 -15.06
N ALA A 56 1.70 -17.58 -14.14
CA ALA A 56 1.93 -16.17 -14.46
C ALA A 56 3.17 -16.00 -15.37
N LEU A 57 4.24 -16.75 -15.10
CA LEU A 57 5.43 -16.74 -15.95
C LEU A 57 5.16 -17.33 -17.34
N ALA A 58 4.34 -18.38 -17.43
CA ALA A 58 3.97 -18.99 -18.71
C ALA A 58 3.11 -18.06 -19.57
N GLU A 59 2.21 -17.31 -18.95
CA GLU A 59 1.28 -16.42 -19.66
C GLU A 59 1.92 -15.08 -20.05
N TYR A 60 2.65 -14.45 -19.13
CA TYR A 60 3.16 -13.08 -19.30
C TYR A 60 4.67 -13.00 -19.59
N GLY A 61 5.43 -14.08 -19.35
CA GLY A 61 6.89 -14.07 -19.39
C GLY A 61 7.49 -13.05 -18.42
N ASN A 62 8.78 -12.72 -18.61
CA ASN A 62 9.43 -11.63 -17.87
C ASN A 62 9.24 -10.28 -18.59
N SER A 63 7.98 -9.88 -18.76
CA SER A 63 7.60 -8.65 -19.47
C SER A 63 6.99 -7.61 -18.53
N PRO A 64 6.89 -6.32 -18.94
CA PRO A 64 6.16 -5.31 -18.18
C PRO A 64 4.70 -5.71 -17.89
N ALA A 65 4.10 -6.53 -18.74
CA ALA A 65 2.74 -7.02 -18.55
C ALA A 65 2.62 -7.93 -17.31
N LEU A 66 3.66 -8.69 -16.95
CA LEU A 66 3.69 -9.49 -15.73
C LEU A 66 3.55 -8.59 -14.49
N LYS A 67 4.27 -7.46 -14.45
CA LYS A 67 4.20 -6.52 -13.32
C LYS A 67 2.79 -5.93 -13.17
N ALA A 68 2.13 -5.61 -14.29
CA ALA A 68 0.74 -5.14 -14.27
C ALA A 68 -0.24 -6.23 -13.79
N ALA A 69 -0.10 -7.46 -14.28
CA ALA A 69 -0.96 -8.58 -13.88
C ALA A 69 -0.80 -8.93 -12.38
N LEU A 70 0.43 -8.95 -11.87
CA LEU A 70 0.71 -9.16 -10.45
C LEU A 70 0.10 -8.06 -9.58
N ARG A 71 0.22 -6.79 -9.99
CA ARG A 71 -0.40 -5.66 -9.29
C ARG A 71 -1.92 -5.82 -9.21
N GLN A 72 -2.57 -6.13 -10.33
CA GLN A 72 -4.00 -6.39 -10.37
C GLN A 72 -4.40 -7.57 -9.46
N SER A 73 -3.60 -8.64 -9.44
CA SER A 73 -3.85 -9.79 -8.56
C SER A 73 -3.76 -9.39 -7.08
N LEU A 74 -2.78 -8.57 -6.68
CA LEU A 74 -2.68 -8.08 -5.31
C LEU A 74 -3.85 -7.17 -4.94
N GLU A 75 -4.26 -6.26 -5.83
CA GLU A 75 -5.40 -5.36 -5.61
C GLU A 75 -6.71 -6.14 -5.42
N GLN A 76 -6.94 -7.17 -6.23
CA GLN A 76 -8.10 -8.05 -6.10
C GLN A 76 -8.09 -8.81 -4.76
N THR A 77 -6.95 -9.38 -4.38
CA THR A 77 -6.79 -10.07 -3.09
C THR A 77 -6.98 -9.11 -1.92
N ALA A 78 -6.43 -7.90 -1.99
CA ALA A 78 -6.61 -6.88 -0.97
C ALA A 78 -8.08 -6.46 -0.82
N ALA A 79 -8.78 -6.24 -1.93
CA ALA A 79 -10.20 -5.91 -1.93
C ALA A 79 -11.04 -7.03 -1.34
N ALA A 80 -10.77 -8.29 -1.71
CA ALA A 80 -11.47 -9.47 -1.18
C ALA A 80 -11.25 -9.64 0.34
N ALA A 81 -10.06 -9.31 0.84
CA ALA A 81 -9.72 -9.33 2.26
C ALA A 81 -10.07 -8.02 3.00
N ALA A 82 -10.74 -7.06 2.34
CA ALA A 82 -11.10 -5.75 2.88
C ALA A 82 -9.90 -4.98 3.49
N LEU A 83 -8.71 -5.16 2.90
CA LEU A 83 -7.50 -4.47 3.32
C LEU A 83 -7.58 -2.98 2.99
N GLN A 84 -6.96 -2.18 3.84
CA GLN A 84 -6.83 -0.75 3.64
C GLN A 84 -5.77 -0.44 2.59
N SER A 85 -5.85 0.72 1.94
CA SER A 85 -4.91 1.11 0.88
C SER A 85 -3.44 1.09 1.33
N TYR A 86 -3.15 1.48 2.58
CA TYR A 86 -1.80 1.46 3.15
C TYR A 86 -1.27 0.05 3.44
N GLN A 87 -2.12 -0.98 3.35
CA GLN A 87 -1.73 -2.39 3.49
C GLN A 87 -1.45 -3.05 2.13
N VAL A 88 -1.62 -2.32 1.04
CA VAL A 88 -1.31 -2.78 -0.32
C VAL A 88 0.11 -2.32 -0.67
N PRO A 89 1.01 -3.23 -1.09
CA PRO A 89 2.33 -2.85 -1.54
C PRO A 89 2.24 -1.86 -2.71
N VAL A 90 2.86 -0.69 -2.58
CA VAL A 90 2.83 0.34 -3.64
C VAL A 90 3.67 -0.06 -4.84
N ASP A 91 4.76 -0.78 -4.61
CA ASP A 91 5.55 -1.43 -5.66
C ASP A 91 6.27 -2.67 -5.14
N PHE A 92 6.86 -3.43 -6.05
CA PHE A 92 7.53 -4.69 -5.71
C PHE A 92 8.65 -5.08 -6.68
N LEU A 93 9.57 -5.88 -6.16
CA LEU A 93 10.56 -6.63 -6.92
C LEU A 93 9.94 -7.94 -7.41
N ILE A 94 10.24 -8.31 -8.66
CA ILE A 94 9.92 -9.63 -9.20
C ILE A 94 11.16 -10.50 -9.06
N GLU A 95 11.02 -11.62 -8.36
CA GLU A 95 12.06 -12.62 -8.16
C GLU A 95 11.72 -13.88 -8.96
N THR A 96 12.67 -14.37 -9.75
CA THR A 96 12.49 -15.58 -10.56
C THR A 96 12.93 -16.84 -9.82
N GLU A 97 13.81 -16.71 -8.83
CA GLU A 97 14.26 -17.82 -7.99
C GLU A 97 13.39 -17.97 -6.73
N PRO A 98 12.73 -19.12 -6.53
CA PRO A 98 11.91 -19.33 -5.34
C PRO A 98 12.72 -19.24 -4.03
N PHE A 99 12.06 -18.80 -2.96
CA PHE A 99 12.63 -18.90 -1.63
C PHE A 99 12.66 -20.36 -1.21
N THR A 100 13.80 -20.83 -0.72
CA THR A 100 13.99 -22.23 -0.33
C THR A 100 14.81 -22.33 0.95
N VAL A 101 14.81 -23.52 1.57
CA VAL A 101 15.73 -23.82 2.67
C VAL A 101 17.18 -23.84 2.16
N ALA A 102 17.40 -24.30 0.92
CA ALA A 102 18.73 -24.42 0.32
C ALA A 102 19.41 -23.06 0.06
N ASN A 103 18.66 -22.04 -0.34
CA ASN A 103 19.18 -20.66 -0.45
C ASN A 103 19.10 -19.87 0.87
N GLY A 104 18.69 -20.52 1.96
CA GLY A 104 18.66 -19.93 3.30
C GLY A 104 17.60 -18.85 3.50
N LEU A 105 16.64 -18.71 2.58
CA LEU A 105 15.56 -17.73 2.68
C LEU A 105 14.33 -18.26 3.41
N LEU A 106 14.22 -19.59 3.55
CA LEU A 106 13.21 -20.25 4.38
C LEU A 106 13.87 -20.99 5.56
N SER A 107 13.12 -21.11 6.65
CA SER A 107 13.46 -21.96 7.80
C SER A 107 13.33 -23.44 7.43
N GLY A 108 13.81 -24.36 8.28
CA GLY A 108 13.65 -25.80 8.05
C GLY A 108 12.19 -26.23 7.89
N GLU A 109 11.27 -25.48 8.48
CA GLU A 109 9.82 -25.69 8.46
C GLU A 109 9.14 -25.01 7.25
N GLY A 110 9.89 -24.28 6.42
CA GLY A 110 9.38 -23.62 5.22
C GLY A 110 8.85 -22.20 5.44
N THR A 111 9.07 -21.60 6.61
CA THR A 111 8.63 -20.24 6.93
C THR A 111 9.65 -19.20 6.48
N LEU A 112 9.23 -17.99 6.11
CA LEU A 112 10.13 -16.92 5.67
C LEU A 112 11.13 -16.51 6.75
N LEU A 113 12.43 -16.54 6.44
CA LEU A 113 13.48 -15.99 7.30
C LEU A 113 13.66 -14.51 7.03
N TRP A 114 12.83 -13.70 7.69
CA TRP A 114 12.82 -12.23 7.56
C TRP A 114 14.20 -11.57 7.65
N PRO A 115 15.07 -11.90 8.63
CA PRO A 115 16.42 -11.32 8.68
C PRO A 115 17.24 -11.59 7.42
N ARG A 116 17.13 -12.80 6.85
CA ARG A 116 17.84 -13.20 5.63
C ARG A 116 17.27 -12.56 4.37
N LEU A 117 15.94 -12.48 4.27
CA LEU A 117 15.27 -11.78 3.19
C LEU A 117 15.60 -10.28 3.20
N LYS A 118 15.64 -9.67 4.38
CA LYS A 118 16.05 -8.26 4.54
C LYS A 118 17.53 -8.06 4.18
N GLU A 119 18.40 -8.96 4.60
CA GLU A 119 19.83 -8.94 4.22
C GLU A 119 20.00 -9.04 2.70
N HIS A 120 19.21 -9.90 2.03
CA HIS A 120 19.32 -10.15 0.60
C HIS A 120 18.68 -9.06 -0.28
N TYR A 121 17.49 -8.57 0.10
CA TYR A 121 16.70 -7.66 -0.75
C TYR A 121 16.65 -6.22 -0.24
N GLY A 122 17.10 -5.96 1.00
CA GLY A 122 16.93 -4.67 1.68
C GLY A 122 17.47 -3.50 0.89
N GLU A 123 18.69 -3.59 0.37
CA GLU A 123 19.30 -2.50 -0.41
C GLU A 123 18.46 -2.13 -1.65
N ARG A 124 17.99 -3.13 -2.40
CA ARG A 124 17.16 -2.92 -3.60
C ARG A 124 15.78 -2.34 -3.26
N LEU A 125 15.20 -2.74 -2.13
CA LEU A 125 13.93 -2.22 -1.64
C LEU A 125 14.06 -0.77 -1.14
N GLU A 126 15.13 -0.44 -0.43
CA GLU A 126 15.41 0.94 0.01
C GLU A 126 15.70 1.86 -1.19
N HIS A 127 16.42 1.37 -2.20
CA HIS A 127 16.60 2.12 -3.45
C HIS A 127 15.27 2.37 -4.16
N MET A 128 14.38 1.37 -4.21
CA MET A 128 13.03 1.53 -4.75
C MET A 128 12.21 2.58 -3.97
N TYR A 129 12.32 2.63 -2.65
CA TYR A 129 11.71 3.71 -1.86
C TYR A 129 12.25 5.09 -2.24
N ALA A 130 13.56 5.21 -2.42
CA ALA A 130 14.19 6.46 -2.83
C ALA A 130 13.69 6.91 -4.21
N ASP A 131 13.61 5.98 -5.18
CA ASP A 131 13.09 6.25 -6.53
C ASP A 131 11.63 6.74 -6.50
N ILE A 132 10.76 6.07 -5.73
CA ILE A 132 9.36 6.46 -5.56
C ILE A 132 9.26 7.86 -4.95
N THR A 133 10.05 8.13 -3.91
CA THR A 133 10.06 9.42 -3.21
C THR A 133 10.53 10.54 -4.14
N ALA A 134 11.60 10.31 -4.91
CA ALA A 134 12.14 11.26 -5.87
C ALA A 134 11.11 11.58 -6.98
N ALA A 135 10.46 10.54 -7.54
CA ALA A 135 9.43 10.71 -8.55
C ALA A 135 8.25 11.56 -8.06
N GLN A 136 7.80 11.36 -6.81
CA GLN A 136 6.74 12.17 -6.20
C GLN A 136 7.14 13.63 -6.03
N VAL A 137 8.38 13.92 -5.64
CA VAL A 137 8.90 15.29 -5.49
C VAL A 137 8.96 15.98 -6.84
N ASP A 138 9.43 15.30 -7.88
CA ASP A 138 9.51 15.83 -9.23
C ASP A 138 8.11 16.09 -9.81
N GLU A 139 7.14 15.20 -9.58
CA GLU A 139 5.75 15.41 -9.99
C GLU A 139 5.14 16.65 -9.31
N ILE A 140 5.32 16.81 -7.98
CA ILE A 140 4.86 18.01 -7.27
C ILE A 140 5.53 19.27 -7.83
N ARG A 141 6.81 19.19 -8.16
CA ARG A 141 7.57 20.31 -8.75
C ARG A 141 7.04 20.66 -10.14
N MET A 142 6.81 19.67 -10.99
CA MET A 142 6.22 19.86 -12.32
C MET A 142 4.84 20.47 -12.19
N LEU A 143 3.94 19.91 -11.38
CA LEU A 143 2.60 20.45 -11.14
C LEU A 143 2.64 21.91 -10.68
N ARG A 144 3.59 22.30 -9.81
CA ARG A 144 3.77 23.70 -9.41
C ARG A 144 4.22 24.61 -10.57
N GLN A 145 5.04 24.09 -11.48
CA GLN A 145 5.54 24.82 -12.65
C GLN A 145 4.46 24.95 -13.74
N THR A 146 3.73 23.88 -14.07
CA THR A 146 2.62 23.91 -15.04
C THR A 146 1.38 24.62 -14.50
N ALA A 147 1.15 24.61 -13.18
CA ALA A 147 0.13 25.44 -12.53
C ALA A 147 0.40 26.96 -12.63
N GLY A 148 1.52 27.37 -13.25
CA GLY A 148 1.69 28.70 -13.83
C GLY A 148 0.53 29.11 -14.75
N ASP A 149 -0.18 28.15 -15.36
CA ASP A 149 -1.53 28.35 -15.88
C ASP A 149 -2.53 28.33 -14.71
N ARG A 150 -2.71 29.51 -14.10
CA ARG A 150 -3.51 29.87 -12.91
C ARG A 150 -4.90 29.23 -12.75
N LEU A 151 -5.43 28.52 -13.74
CA LEU A 151 -6.80 28.01 -13.77
C LEU A 151 -6.97 26.68 -13.01
N ALA A 152 -5.99 25.77 -13.07
CA ALA A 152 -6.13 24.43 -12.48
C ALA A 152 -6.14 24.47 -10.94
N VAL A 153 -5.14 25.13 -10.33
CA VAL A 153 -5.04 25.25 -8.86
C VAL A 153 -6.18 26.09 -8.29
N LYS A 154 -6.63 27.15 -8.98
CA LYS A 154 -7.80 27.92 -8.55
C LYS A 154 -9.08 27.09 -8.58
N THR A 155 -9.23 26.20 -9.55
CA THR A 155 -10.40 25.33 -9.67
C THR A 155 -10.39 24.27 -8.58
N LEU A 156 -9.24 23.64 -8.33
CA LEU A 156 -9.06 22.71 -7.20
C LEU A 156 -9.31 23.39 -5.86
N VAL A 157 -8.73 24.55 -5.59
CA VAL A 157 -8.96 25.29 -4.33
C VAL A 157 -10.42 25.70 -4.15
N ARG A 158 -11.12 26.09 -5.23
CA ARG A 158 -12.56 26.38 -5.18
C ARG A 158 -13.39 25.13 -4.94
N ALA A 159 -13.08 24.03 -5.62
CA ALA A 159 -13.77 22.76 -5.45
C ALA A 159 -13.56 22.20 -4.03
N SER A 160 -12.33 22.19 -3.52
CA SER A 160 -12.02 21.78 -2.15
C SER A 160 -12.71 22.68 -1.12
N ARG A 161 -12.73 24.00 -1.33
CA ARG A 161 -13.44 24.94 -0.43
C ARG A 161 -14.96 24.79 -0.50
N ALA A 162 -15.52 24.44 -1.66
CA ALA A 162 -16.95 24.14 -1.80
C ALA A 162 -17.33 22.83 -1.10
N LEU A 163 -16.52 21.78 -1.24
CA LEU A 163 -16.72 20.50 -0.58
C LEU A 163 -16.56 20.62 0.95
N LEU A 164 -15.54 21.36 1.41
CA LEU A 164 -15.32 21.60 2.85
C LEU A 164 -16.29 22.62 3.46
N GLY A 165 -16.83 23.54 2.66
CA GLY A 165 -17.84 24.51 3.08
C GLY A 165 -19.26 23.95 3.15
N ALA A 166 -19.57 22.89 2.38
CA ALA A 166 -20.87 22.25 2.38
C ALA A 166 -21.14 21.36 3.62
N ALA A 167 -20.10 21.04 4.41
CA ALA A 167 -20.25 20.23 5.62
C ALA A 167 -20.66 21.05 6.88
N GLY A 168 -20.88 22.36 6.76
CA GLY A 168 -21.12 23.27 7.89
C GLY A 168 -22.54 23.82 8.04
N GLY A 169 -23.57 23.15 7.51
CA GLY A 169 -24.93 23.67 7.40
C GLY A 169 -26.03 22.85 8.06
N GLY A 170 -25.75 22.11 9.14
CA GLY A 170 -26.78 21.44 9.94
C GLY A 170 -27.48 22.42 10.88
N SER A 171 -28.54 23.06 10.39
CA SER A 171 -29.36 24.01 11.15
C SER A 171 -29.98 23.37 12.39
N ARG A 172 -29.64 24.04 13.48
CA ARG A 172 -29.95 23.80 14.87
C ARG A 172 -31.43 24.17 15.17
N TRP A 173 -32.17 23.20 15.70
CA TRP A 173 -33.24 23.32 16.71
C TRP A 173 -34.59 23.95 16.32
N ILE A 174 -35.64 23.11 16.37
CA ILE A 174 -37.01 23.56 16.63
C ILE A 174 -37.24 23.39 18.14
N ARG A 175 -37.22 24.51 18.90
CA ARG A 175 -37.81 24.55 20.25
C ARG A 175 -39.26 24.99 20.12
N SER A 176 -40.15 24.18 20.67
CA SER A 176 -41.52 24.56 21.00
C SER A 176 -41.52 25.64 22.09
N VAL A 177 -42.33 26.69 21.96
CA VAL A 177 -42.97 27.40 23.08
C VAL A 177 -44.35 27.90 22.63
N SER A 178 -45.34 27.58 23.45
CA SER A 178 -46.77 27.93 23.40
C SER A 178 -47.13 29.17 24.26
N TRP A 179 -48.36 29.69 24.02
CA TRP A 179 -49.19 30.68 24.78
C TRP A 179 -48.99 32.18 24.40
N HIS A 180 -49.99 33.08 24.26
CA HIS A 180 -51.44 33.09 24.53
C HIS A 180 -52.17 34.33 23.90
N ARG A 181 -53.50 34.22 23.65
CA ARG A 181 -54.61 35.22 23.63
C ARG A 181 -54.54 36.54 22.81
N ARG A 182 -55.57 36.76 21.96
CA ARG A 182 -56.77 37.58 22.27
C ARG A 182 -57.79 37.53 21.12
N GLY A 183 -59.07 37.58 21.50
CA GLY A 183 -60.27 37.55 20.67
C GLY A 183 -61.43 37.16 21.57
#